data_AF-A0A954WS07-F1
#
_entry.id   AF-A0A954WS07-F1
#
_cell.length_a   1.000
_cell.length_b   1.000
_cell.length_c   1.000
_cell.angle_alpha   90.00
_cell.angle_beta   90.00
_cell.angle_gamma   90.00
#
_symmetry.space_group_name_H-M   'P 1'
#
loop_
_entity.id
_entity.type
_entity.pdbx_description
1 polymer ?
#
loop_
_entity_poly.entity_id
_entity_poly.type
_entity_poly.pdbx_seq_one_letter_code
_entity_poly.pdbx_strand_id
1 'polypeptide(L)'
;LEDAASELKTLAADLDKGTLRTARHLDRAIAKADHALAEWHYFNAKDHIGQDEEKWAAKDLQAAAHHLQSAADSAKYEFGSETLTVFDAIDKNGKMVDEGLTIQRNQLSDNLQAIEREVQKLGDTLKVAGDK
;
A
#
# COMPACT_ATOMS: atom_id res chain seq x y z
N LEU A 1 -6.91 -4.86 -9.15
CA LEU A 1 -5.96 -6.00 -9.27
C LEU A 1 -5.75 -6.44 -10.72
N GLU A 2 -6.79 -6.76 -11.50
CA GLU A 2 -6.61 -7.21 -12.90
C GLU A 2 -5.89 -6.19 -13.80
N ASP A 3 -6.24 -4.91 -13.69
CA ASP A 3 -5.59 -3.84 -14.46
C ASP A 3 -4.11 -3.68 -14.10
N ALA A 4 -3.79 -3.66 -12.79
CA ALA A 4 -2.41 -3.57 -12.31
C ALA A 4 -1.57 -4.79 -12.77
N ALA A 5 -2.14 -6.00 -12.75
CA ALA A 5 -1.47 -7.20 -13.24
C ALA A 5 -1.22 -7.16 -14.75
N SER A 6 -2.17 -6.62 -15.53
CA SER A 6 -2.02 -6.43 -16.98
C SER A 6 -0.93 -5.40 -17.31
N GLU A 7 -0.89 -4.30 -16.57
CA GLU A 7 0.17 -3.28 -16.71
C GLU A 7 1.55 -3.82 -16.34
N LEU A 8 1.66 -4.58 -15.24
CA LEU A 8 2.89 -5.28 -14.84
C LEU A 8 3.38 -6.25 -15.91
N LYS A 9 2.48 -7.02 -16.52
CA LYS A 9 2.82 -7.97 -17.58
C LYS A 9 3.32 -7.26 -18.84
N THR A 10 2.71 -6.13 -19.18
CA THR A 10 3.15 -5.28 -20.30
C THR A 10 4.53 -4.70 -20.02
N LEU A 11 4.76 -4.19 -18.81
CA LEU A 11 6.05 -3.66 -18.38
C LEU A 11 7.15 -4.74 -18.42
N ALA A 12 6.89 -5.93 -17.89
CA ALA A 12 7.82 -7.04 -17.93
C ALA A 12 8.20 -7.40 -19.38
N ALA A 13 7.21 -7.46 -20.26
CA ALA A 13 7.44 -7.72 -21.68
C ALA A 13 8.25 -6.60 -22.36
N ASP A 14 8.05 -5.34 -21.98
CA ASP A 14 8.82 -4.20 -22.51
C ASP A 14 10.24 -4.12 -21.94
N LEU A 15 10.45 -4.60 -20.71
CA LEU A 15 11.78 -4.75 -20.09
C LEU A 15 12.58 -5.84 -20.80
N ASP A 16 11.97 -7.01 -21.02
CA ASP A 16 12.58 -8.15 -21.72
C ASP A 16 12.98 -7.81 -23.16
N LYS A 17 12.21 -6.95 -23.82
CA LYS A 17 12.49 -6.47 -25.18
C LYS A 17 13.52 -5.33 -25.22
N GLY A 18 13.99 -4.84 -24.08
CA GLY A 18 14.85 -3.67 -23.98
C GLY A 18 14.19 -2.39 -24.50
N THR A 19 12.86 -2.37 -24.63
CA THR A 19 12.08 -1.25 -25.17
C THR A 19 11.67 -0.24 -24.11
N LEU A 20 12.01 -0.47 -22.84
CA LEU A 20 11.74 0.45 -21.75
C LEU A 20 12.56 1.74 -21.92
N ARG A 21 11.90 2.76 -22.48
CA ARG A 21 12.60 3.96 -22.98
C ARG A 21 13.11 4.88 -21.87
N THR A 22 12.61 4.77 -20.62
CA THR A 22 13.02 5.62 -19.48
C THR A 22 12.75 4.97 -18.12
N ALA A 23 13.61 5.23 -17.12
CA ALA A 23 13.40 4.84 -15.72
C ALA A 23 12.04 5.30 -15.15
N ARG A 24 11.52 6.43 -15.63
CA ARG A 24 10.21 6.98 -15.22
C ARG A 24 9.03 6.04 -15.53
N HIS A 25 9.09 5.24 -16.60
CA HIS A 25 8.03 4.27 -16.90
C HIS A 25 8.06 3.09 -15.91
N LEU A 26 9.26 2.65 -15.51
CA LEU A 26 9.44 1.62 -14.50
C LEU A 26 8.94 2.09 -13.13
N ASP A 27 9.37 3.29 -12.70
CA ASP A 27 8.94 3.91 -11.45
C ASP A 27 7.41 3.98 -11.35
N ARG A 28 6.74 4.40 -12.44
CA ARG A 28 5.28 4.48 -12.48
C ARG A 28 4.60 3.12 -12.32
N ALA A 29 5.10 2.11 -13.02
CA ALA A 29 4.49 0.79 -12.97
C ALA A 29 4.71 0.11 -11.62
N ILE A 30 5.88 0.31 -11.00
CA ILE A 30 6.14 -0.10 -9.61
C ILE A 30 5.17 0.62 -8.66
N ALA A 31 5.00 1.94 -8.82
CA ALA A 31 4.08 2.70 -7.98
C ALA A 31 2.64 2.16 -8.02
N LYS A 32 2.14 1.81 -9.22
CA LYS A 32 0.81 1.21 -9.39
C LYS A 32 0.73 -0.21 -8.83
N ALA A 33 1.78 -1.00 -8.99
CA ALA A 33 1.85 -2.36 -8.44
C ALA A 33 1.79 -2.34 -6.90
N ASP A 34 2.63 -1.51 -6.27
CA ASP A 34 2.66 -1.35 -4.82
C ASP A 34 1.34 -0.77 -4.30
N HIS A 35 0.75 0.21 -5.00
CA HIS A 35 -0.57 0.73 -4.63
C HIS A 35 -1.65 -0.37 -4.65
N ALA A 36 -1.66 -1.25 -5.66
CA ALA A 36 -2.59 -2.37 -5.73
C ALA A 36 -2.35 -3.42 -4.63
N LEU A 37 -1.10 -3.66 -4.23
CA LEU A 37 -0.77 -4.53 -3.10
C LEU A 37 -1.22 -3.91 -1.78
N ALA A 38 -1.07 -2.60 -1.62
CA ALA A 38 -1.59 -1.88 -0.47
C ALA A 38 -3.12 -1.98 -0.36
N GLU A 39 -3.84 -1.83 -1.49
CA GLU A 39 -5.29 -2.06 -1.56
C GLU A 39 -5.68 -3.46 -1.11
N TRP A 40 -4.98 -4.48 -1.63
CA TRP A 40 -5.25 -5.88 -1.28
C TRP A 40 -5.07 -6.14 0.22
N HIS A 41 -3.95 -5.70 0.80
CA HIS A 41 -3.72 -5.84 2.24
C HIS A 41 -4.72 -5.03 3.08
N TYR A 42 -5.11 -3.83 2.65
CA TYR A 42 -6.20 -3.08 3.28
C TYR A 42 -7.50 -3.89 3.34
N PHE A 43 -7.89 -4.56 2.25
CA PHE A 43 -9.09 -5.39 2.23
C PHE A 43 -8.98 -6.61 3.15
N ASN A 44 -7.82 -7.28 3.18
CA ASN A 44 -7.59 -8.39 4.11
C ASN A 44 -7.64 -7.91 5.57
N ALA A 45 -7.02 -6.77 5.90
CA ALA A 45 -7.07 -6.21 7.24
C ALA A 45 -8.52 -5.96 7.69
N LYS A 46 -9.34 -5.40 6.79
CA LYS A 46 -10.77 -5.17 7.05
C LYS A 46 -11.53 -6.47 7.33
N ASP A 47 -11.24 -7.52 6.57
CA ASP A 47 -11.86 -8.84 6.74
C ASP A 47 -11.42 -9.50 8.06
N HIS A 48 -10.12 -9.51 8.36
CA HIS A 48 -9.59 -10.02 9.63
C HIS A 48 -10.14 -9.27 10.85
N ILE A 49 -10.33 -7.94 10.78
CA ILE A 49 -11.05 -7.22 11.85
C ILE A 49 -12.48 -7.76 11.96
N GLY A 50 -13.18 -7.95 10.85
CA GLY A 50 -14.54 -8.52 10.83
C GLY A 50 -14.65 -9.92 11.45
N GLN A 51 -13.57 -10.69 11.41
CA GLN A 51 -13.47 -12.07 11.91
C GLN A 51 -12.87 -12.19 13.32
N ASP A 52 -12.63 -11.07 14.01
CA ASP A 52 -11.97 -11.05 15.33
C ASP A 52 -10.54 -11.63 15.30
N GLU A 53 -9.83 -11.39 14.21
CA GLU A 53 -8.46 -11.84 13.97
C GLU A 53 -7.46 -10.68 14.05
N GLU A 54 -7.40 -9.99 15.21
CA GLU A 54 -6.65 -8.74 15.37
C GLU A 54 -5.15 -8.85 15.02
N LYS A 55 -4.54 -10.02 15.22
CA LYS A 55 -3.13 -10.26 14.86
C LYS A 55 -2.91 -10.19 13.36
N TRP A 56 -3.75 -10.86 12.59
CA TRP A 56 -3.66 -10.86 11.13
C TRP A 56 -4.02 -9.49 10.56
N ALA A 57 -5.05 -8.84 11.12
CA ALA A 57 -5.40 -7.47 10.78
C ALA A 57 -4.22 -6.50 10.97
N ALA A 58 -3.50 -6.58 12.09
CA ALA A 58 -2.34 -5.72 12.33
C ALA A 58 -1.21 -5.96 11.31
N LYS A 59 -0.99 -7.21 10.90
CA LYS A 59 0.02 -7.56 9.89
C LYS A 59 -0.34 -7.08 8.50
N ASP A 60 -1.60 -7.21 8.11
CA ASP A 60 -2.06 -6.66 6.85
C ASP A 60 -2.01 -5.12 6.84
N LEU A 61 -2.37 -4.45 7.94
CA LEU A 61 -2.21 -2.98 8.01
C LEU A 61 -0.74 -2.56 7.87
N GLN A 62 0.19 -3.30 8.49
CA GLN A 62 1.63 -3.06 8.34
C GLN A 62 2.07 -3.20 6.89
N ALA A 63 1.69 -4.29 6.23
CA ALA A 63 2.01 -4.52 4.82
C ALA A 63 1.40 -3.45 3.91
N ALA A 64 0.15 -3.05 4.16
CA ALA A 64 -0.52 -1.98 3.42
C ALA A 64 0.23 -0.65 3.54
N ALA A 65 0.66 -0.28 4.76
CA ALA A 65 1.44 0.95 4.99
C ALA A 65 2.81 0.91 4.28
N HIS A 66 3.52 -0.22 4.33
CA HIS A 66 4.82 -0.37 3.65
C HIS A 66 4.68 -0.27 2.13
N HIS A 67 3.65 -0.91 1.55
CA HIS A 67 3.39 -0.79 0.12
C HIS A 67 2.93 0.62 -0.28
N LEU A 68 2.16 1.34 0.55
CA LEU A 68 1.85 2.75 0.30
C LEU A 68 3.11 3.63 0.26
N GLN A 69 4.04 3.41 1.20
CA GLN A 69 5.33 4.12 1.22
C GLN A 69 6.14 3.83 -0.05
N SER A 70 6.28 2.55 -0.43
CA SER A 70 6.99 2.15 -1.66
C SER A 70 6.35 2.73 -2.93
N ALA A 71 5.01 2.73 -2.98
CA ALA A 71 4.26 3.33 -4.08
C ALA A 71 4.51 4.84 -4.16
N ALA A 72 4.50 5.54 -3.02
CA ALA A 72 4.76 6.96 -2.95
C ALA A 72 6.19 7.32 -3.36
N ASP A 73 7.19 6.59 -2.87
CA ASP A 73 8.59 6.78 -3.25
C ASP A 73 8.80 6.64 -4.77
N SER A 74 8.22 5.58 -5.34
CA SER A 74 8.25 5.33 -6.79
C SER A 74 7.52 6.43 -7.57
N ALA A 75 6.42 6.96 -7.03
CA ALA A 75 5.67 8.06 -7.62
C ALA A 75 6.30 9.44 -7.37
N LYS A 76 7.34 9.54 -6.53
CA LYS A 76 7.88 10.79 -5.98
C LYS A 76 6.81 11.65 -5.29
N TYR A 77 5.90 10.96 -4.60
CA TYR A 77 4.85 11.55 -3.79
C TYR A 77 5.30 11.59 -2.33
N GLU A 78 5.04 12.71 -1.64
CA GLU A 78 5.38 12.86 -0.23
C GLU A 78 4.10 12.88 0.61
N PHE A 79 4.05 11.98 1.59
CA PHE A 79 2.99 12.00 2.60
C PHE A 79 3.22 13.12 3.61
N GLY A 80 2.13 13.68 4.14
CA GLY A 80 2.17 14.62 5.24
C GLY A 80 2.61 13.96 6.56
N SER A 81 3.10 14.76 7.51
CA SER A 81 3.57 14.29 8.82
C SER A 81 2.51 13.52 9.62
N GLU A 82 1.23 13.89 9.48
CA GLU A 82 0.12 13.17 10.10
C GLU A 82 0.02 11.73 9.60
N THR A 83 0.13 11.52 8.28
CA THR A 83 0.13 10.19 7.67
C THR A 83 1.36 9.39 8.11
N LEU A 84 2.54 10.01 8.15
CA LEU A 84 3.76 9.33 8.61
C LEU A 84 3.64 8.87 10.07
N THR A 85 3.02 9.67 10.93
CA THR A 85 2.75 9.29 12.33
C THR A 85 1.84 8.07 12.43
N VAL A 86 0.83 7.97 11.55
CA VAL A 86 -0.03 6.78 11.45
C VAL A 86 0.77 5.56 11.01
N PHE A 87 1.63 5.69 9.99
CA PHE A 87 2.46 4.58 9.52
C PHE A 87 3.41 4.07 10.60
N ASP A 88 4.03 4.97 11.37
CA ASP A 88 4.88 4.59 12.51
C ASP A 88 4.09 3.83 13.59
N ALA A 89 2.85 4.27 13.88
CA ALA A 89 1.98 3.59 14.83
C ALA A 89 1.57 2.19 14.33
N ILE A 90 1.28 2.06 13.04
CA ILE A 90 0.97 0.78 12.39
C ILE A 90 2.17 -0.17 12.44
N ASP A 91 3.37 0.31 12.11
CA ASP A 91 4.59 -0.50 12.16
C ASP A 91 4.89 -0.99 13.59
N LYS A 92 4.69 -0.11 14.58
CA LYS A 92 4.80 -0.49 15.99
C LYS A 92 3.80 -1.59 16.37
N ASN A 93 2.55 -1.49 15.92
CA ASN A 93 1.54 -2.53 16.17
C ASN A 93 1.94 -3.86 15.53
N GLY A 94 2.49 -3.83 14.31
CA GLY A 94 3.04 -5.02 13.65
C GLY A 94 4.14 -5.70 14.47
N LYS A 95 5.09 -4.93 15.02
CA LYS A 95 6.15 -5.43 15.90
C LYS A 95 5.61 -6.00 17.22
N MET A 96 4.66 -5.33 17.84
CA MET A 96 4.01 -5.81 19.06
C MET A 96 3.34 -7.17 18.85
N VAL A 97 2.71 -7.40 17.68
CA VAL A 97 2.14 -8.71 17.34
C VAL A 97 3.20 -9.79 17.17
N ASP A 98 4.38 -9.48 16.61
CA ASP A 98 5.50 -10.43 16.54
C ASP A 98 6.01 -10.81 17.94
N GLU A 99 5.96 -9.88 18.87
CA GLU A 99 6.29 -10.10 20.29
C GLU A 99 5.17 -10.83 21.06
N GLY A 100 4.07 -11.19 20.38
CA GLY A 100 2.94 -11.93 20.96
C GLY A 100 1.94 -11.05 21.72
N LEU A 101 2.07 -9.73 21.65
CA LEU A 101 1.15 -8.78 22.29
C LEU A 101 -0.15 -8.64 21.50
N THR A 102 -1.23 -8.31 22.20
CA THR A 102 -2.55 -8.04 21.60
C THR A 102 -2.72 -6.55 21.35
N ILE A 103 -3.26 -6.20 20.18
CA ILE A 103 -3.65 -4.83 19.83
C ILE A 103 -5.15 -4.68 20.01
N GLN A 104 -5.59 -3.54 20.53
CA GLN A 104 -7.02 -3.29 20.70
C GLN A 104 -7.70 -3.06 19.35
N ARG A 105 -8.87 -3.65 19.16
CA ARG A 105 -9.64 -3.57 17.91
C ARG A 105 -9.96 -2.14 17.48
N ASN A 106 -10.30 -1.25 18.41
CA ASN A 106 -10.56 0.17 18.11
C ASN A 106 -9.35 0.84 17.45
N GLN A 107 -8.14 0.58 17.97
CA GLN A 107 -6.91 1.10 17.39
C GLN A 107 -6.67 0.57 15.96
N LEU A 108 -6.98 -0.71 15.71
CA LEU A 108 -6.91 -1.28 14.36
C LEU A 108 -7.95 -0.66 13.41
N SER A 109 -9.16 -0.40 13.89
CA SER A 109 -10.20 0.28 13.11
C SER A 109 -9.82 1.72 12.75
N ASP A 110 -9.21 2.46 13.67
CA ASP A 110 -8.74 3.82 13.42
C ASP A 110 -7.61 3.83 12.37
N ASN A 111 -6.66 2.89 12.51
CA ASN A 111 -5.60 2.68 11.52
C ASN A 111 -6.16 2.28 10.15
N LEU A 112 -7.16 1.40 10.11
CA LEU A 112 -7.81 0.97 8.87
C LEU A 112 -8.43 2.16 8.12
N GLN A 113 -9.15 3.05 8.83
CA GLN A 113 -9.72 4.25 8.22
C GLN A 113 -8.65 5.21 7.71
N ALA A 114 -7.51 5.31 8.39
CA ALA A 114 -6.40 6.11 7.93
C ALA A 114 -5.77 5.53 6.67
N ILE A 115 -5.52 4.22 6.62
CA ILE A 115 -5.02 3.53 5.41
C ILE A 115 -6.00 3.71 4.24
N GLU A 116 -7.31 3.54 4.45
CA GLU A 116 -8.33 3.72 3.39
C GLU A 116 -8.21 5.09 2.71
N ARG A 117 -8.06 6.15 3.51
CA ARG A 117 -7.90 7.52 2.98
C ARG A 117 -6.64 7.66 2.13
N GLU A 118 -5.52 7.12 2.59
CA GLU A 118 -4.24 7.26 1.89
C GLU A 118 -4.16 6.38 0.64
N VAL A 119 -4.77 5.19 0.67
CA VAL A 119 -4.99 4.35 -0.52
C VAL A 119 -5.77 5.12 -1.58
N GLN A 120 -6.88 5.76 -1.22
CA GLN A 120 -7.69 6.52 -2.17
C GLN A 120 -6.92 7.71 -2.75
N LYS A 121 -6.29 8.54 -1.89
CA LYS A 121 -5.52 9.71 -2.32
C LYS A 121 -4.37 9.38 -3.26
N LEU A 122 -3.56 8.38 -2.92
CA LEU A 122 -2.44 7.97 -3.76
C LEU A 122 -2.95 7.36 -5.08
N GLY A 123 -4.00 6.55 -5.03
CA GLY A 123 -4.63 5.98 -6.23
C GLY A 123 -5.10 7.05 -7.21
N ASP A 124 -5.74 8.11 -6.73
CA ASP A 124 -6.17 9.24 -7.57
C ASP A 124 -4.98 9.99 -8.17
N THR A 125 -3.90 10.16 -7.39
CA THR A 125 -2.66 10.79 -7.86
C THR A 125 -2.02 9.98 -8.99
N LEU A 126 -1.97 8.65 -8.86
CA LEU A 126 -1.40 7.74 -9.85
C LEU A 126 -2.21 7.68 -11.15
N LYS A 127 -3.54 7.86 -11.07
CA LYS A 127 -4.41 7.97 -12.26
C LYS A 127 -4.16 9.27 -13.02
N VAL A 128 -4.13 10.41 -12.33
CA VAL A 128 -3.93 11.74 -12.96
C VAL A 128 -2.54 11.86 -13.60
N ALA A 129 -1.53 11.20 -13.03
CA ALA A 129 -0.21 11.15 -13.63
C ALA A 129 -0.16 10.37 -14.96
N GLY A 130 -1.17 9.55 -15.27
CA GLY A 130 -1.28 8.76 -16.50
C GLY A 130 -1.68 9.54 -17.75
N ASP A 131 -2.35 10.68 -17.59
CA ASP A 131 -2.94 11.46 -18.70
C ASP A 131 -2.03 12.57 -19.25
N LYS A 132 -0.77 12.65 -18.78
CA LYS A 132 0.24 13.64 -19.21
C LYS A 132 1.53 12.94 -19.64
#